data_AF-A0A174DM44-F1
#
_entry.id   AF-A0A174DM44-F1
#
_cell.length_a   1.000
_cell.length_b   1.000
_cell.length_c   1.000
_cell.angle_alpha   90.00
_cell.angle_beta   90.00
_cell.angle_gamma   90.00
#
_symmetry.space_group_name_H-M   'P 1'
#
loop_
_entity.id
_entity.type
_entity.pdbx_description
1 polymer ?
#
loop_
_entity_poly.entity_id
_entity_poly.type
_entity_poly.pdbx_seq_one_letter_code
_entity_poly.pdbx_strand_id
1 'polypeptide(L)'
;MNPDYQKPLAKRGDVCTDCASCEDSRCLGCATVCETCTEVCPNRANVAVWVPGMRQRQIIHVDGMCNECGNCATFCPYDSRPYQDKFTLFWSADDFENSRNEGFLRLEDGRTRVRLGGQVADYDVSDAACGLYDPLRRLICAVYENYAYLLG
;
A
#
# COMPACT_ATOMS: atom_id res chain seq x y z
N MET A 1 -5.38 13.58 -15.69
CA MET A 1 -4.47 13.20 -14.58
C MET A 1 -3.19 14.00 -14.72
N ASN A 2 -2.60 14.47 -13.61
CA ASN A 2 -1.31 15.18 -13.66
C ASN A 2 -0.17 14.16 -13.92
N PRO A 3 0.73 14.41 -14.89
CA PRO A 3 1.85 13.51 -15.17
C PRO A 3 2.82 13.40 -13.99
N ASP A 4 2.96 14.47 -13.21
CA ASP A 4 3.75 14.51 -11.99
C ASP A 4 2.83 14.19 -10.80
N TYR A 5 3.04 13.01 -10.20
CA TYR A 5 2.31 12.57 -9.02
C TYR A 5 2.67 13.39 -7.75
N GLN A 6 3.89 13.92 -7.66
CA GLN A 6 4.36 14.66 -6.48
C GLN A 6 3.74 16.04 -6.38
N LYS A 7 3.55 16.72 -7.52
CA LYS A 7 2.96 18.07 -7.56
C LYS A 7 1.57 18.20 -6.90
N PRO A 8 0.57 17.35 -7.20
CA PRO A 8 -0.70 17.37 -6.47
C PRO A 8 -0.52 16.89 -5.03
N LEU A 9 0.26 15.83 -4.79
CA LEU A 9 0.47 15.30 -3.44
C LEU A 9 1.04 16.36 -2.48
N ALA A 10 1.93 17.23 -2.96
CA ALA A 10 2.53 18.31 -2.17
C ALA A 10 1.52 19.30 -1.60
N LYS A 11 0.33 19.43 -2.21
CA LYS A 11 -0.76 20.29 -1.72
C LYS A 11 -1.56 19.65 -0.58
N ARG A 12 -1.31 18.37 -0.27
CA ARG A 12 -2.11 17.63 0.71
C ARG A 12 -1.84 18.14 2.12
N GLY A 13 -2.91 18.57 2.79
CA GLY A 13 -2.84 19.10 4.15
C GLY A 13 -2.45 20.59 4.20
N ASP A 14 -2.24 21.25 3.06
CA ASP A 14 -2.01 22.69 3.02
C ASP A 14 -3.31 23.45 3.32
N VAL A 15 -3.32 24.12 4.48
CA VAL A 15 -4.42 24.97 4.90
C VAL A 15 -4.16 26.40 4.44
N CYS A 16 -4.80 26.80 3.35
CA CYS A 16 -4.85 28.19 2.90
C CYS A 16 -5.83 29.00 3.76
N THR A 17 -5.32 29.94 4.55
CA THR A 17 -6.11 30.83 5.44
C THR A 17 -6.62 32.08 4.74
N ASP A 18 -6.11 32.42 3.56
CA ASP A 18 -6.55 33.54 2.74
C ASP A 18 -7.53 33.08 1.67
N CYS A 19 -8.82 33.37 1.88
CA CYS A 19 -9.89 32.96 0.97
C CYS A 19 -9.84 33.68 -0.39
N ALA A 20 -9.16 34.83 -0.51
CA ALA A 20 -9.17 35.64 -1.73
C ALA A 20 -8.21 35.15 -2.82
N SER A 21 -7.22 34.31 -2.47
CA SER A 21 -6.16 33.85 -3.37
C SER A 21 -6.26 32.35 -3.74
N CYS A 22 -7.31 31.66 -3.28
CA CYS A 22 -7.40 30.20 -3.31
C CYS A 22 -8.46 29.69 -4.30
N GLU A 23 -8.29 29.99 -5.59
CA GLU A 23 -9.24 29.56 -6.63
C GLU A 23 -9.03 28.11 -7.13
N ASP A 24 -7.88 27.47 -6.87
CA ASP A 24 -7.62 26.08 -7.34
C ASP A 24 -6.62 25.27 -6.47
N SER A 25 -6.40 25.69 -5.21
CA SER A 25 -5.29 25.19 -4.38
C SER A 25 -5.58 23.87 -3.65
N ARG A 26 -6.85 23.46 -3.53
CA ARG A 26 -7.25 22.36 -2.62
C ARG A 26 -7.48 21.01 -3.31
N CYS A 27 -7.74 20.99 -4.62
CA CYS A 27 -8.00 19.75 -5.33
C CYS A 27 -6.68 19.02 -5.63
N LEU A 28 -6.52 17.78 -5.15
CA LEU A 28 -5.41 16.88 -5.53
C LEU A 28 -5.57 16.33 -6.97
N GLY A 29 -6.68 16.70 -7.64
CA GLY A 29 -7.15 16.09 -8.87
C GLY A 29 -7.70 14.70 -8.58
N CYS A 30 -9.01 14.50 -8.77
CA CYS A 30 -9.77 13.31 -8.32
C CYS A 30 -9.24 11.94 -8.82
N ALA A 31 -8.27 11.93 -9.74
CA ALA A 31 -7.68 10.71 -10.28
C ALA A 31 -6.14 10.66 -10.17
N THR A 32 -5.48 11.60 -9.49
CA THR A 32 -3.99 11.60 -9.40
C THR A 32 -3.47 11.04 -8.08
N VAL A 33 -4.10 11.40 -6.95
CA VAL A 33 -3.73 10.91 -5.62
C VAL A 33 -5.01 10.50 -4.90
N CYS A 34 -5.24 9.19 -4.73
CA CYS A 34 -6.35 8.71 -3.90
C CYS A 34 -5.90 8.62 -2.45
N GLU A 35 -5.18 7.56 -2.08
CA GLU A 35 -4.65 7.32 -0.71
C GLU A 35 -5.64 7.43 0.45
N THR A 36 -6.93 7.59 0.18
CA THR A 36 -7.98 7.78 1.19
C THR A 36 -7.97 6.68 2.23
N CYS A 37 -7.75 5.43 1.81
CA CYS A 37 -7.67 4.28 2.72
C CYS A 37 -6.53 4.36 3.74
N THR A 38 -5.47 5.12 3.45
CA THR A 38 -4.34 5.39 4.36
C THR A 38 -4.65 6.50 5.35
N GLU A 39 -5.57 7.40 5.01
CA GLU A 39 -5.94 8.57 5.81
C GLU A 39 -7.09 8.27 6.77
N VAL A 40 -8.07 7.49 6.33
CA VAL A 40 -9.26 7.15 7.13
C VAL A 40 -9.05 5.95 8.06
N CYS A 41 -7.92 5.25 7.94
CA CYS A 41 -7.64 4.06 8.75
C CYS A 41 -7.19 4.48 10.16
N PRO A 42 -7.99 4.18 11.21
CA PRO A 42 -7.64 4.59 12.56
C PRO A 42 -6.37 3.89 13.08
N ASN A 43 -6.10 2.67 12.62
CA ASN A 43 -4.95 1.88 13.02
C ASN A 43 -3.74 2.05 12.10
N ARG A 44 -3.83 2.89 11.05
CA ARG A 44 -2.80 3.05 10.00
C ARG A 44 -2.39 1.72 9.32
N ALA A 45 -3.32 0.77 9.19
CA ALA A 45 -3.10 -0.53 8.58
C ALA A 45 -2.97 -0.49 7.04
N ASN A 46 -3.34 0.61 6.38
CA ASN A 46 -3.04 0.81 4.96
C ASN A 46 -1.90 1.83 4.82
N VAL A 47 -0.83 1.47 4.11
CA VAL A 47 0.38 2.28 4.04
C VAL A 47 0.75 2.57 2.59
N ALA A 48 1.02 3.83 2.28
CA ALA A 48 1.55 4.27 0.99
C ALA A 48 3.08 4.10 0.94
N VAL A 49 3.53 3.10 0.20
CA VAL A 49 4.93 2.71 0.00
C VAL A 49 5.48 3.40 -1.25
N TRP A 50 6.57 4.15 -1.09
CA TRP A 50 7.34 4.62 -2.23
C TRP A 50 8.20 3.47 -2.76
N VAL A 51 8.04 3.17 -4.05
CA VAL A 51 8.81 2.13 -4.74
C VAL A 51 9.65 2.81 -5.81
N PRO A 52 10.99 2.68 -5.78
CA PRO A 52 11.85 3.25 -6.81
C PRO A 52 11.36 2.87 -8.21
N GLY A 53 11.30 3.83 -9.13
CA GLY A 53 10.89 3.62 -10.52
C GLY A 53 9.38 3.40 -10.76
N MET A 54 8.53 3.52 -9.73
CA MET A 54 7.09 3.61 -9.92
C MET A 54 6.62 5.07 -9.92
N ARG A 55 5.68 5.40 -10.82
CA ARG A 55 5.14 6.76 -10.95
C ARG A 55 4.41 7.23 -9.69
N GLN A 56 3.68 6.32 -9.05
CA GLN A 56 2.87 6.58 -7.86
C GLN A 56 3.30 5.65 -6.73
N ARG A 57 3.04 6.07 -5.49
CA ARG A 57 3.18 5.16 -4.35
C ARG A 57 2.21 4.00 -4.46
N GLN A 58 2.65 2.82 -4.03
CA GLN A 58 1.82 1.64 -3.95
C GLN A 58 1.20 1.56 -2.56
N ILE A 59 0.01 1.00 -2.44
CA ILE A 59 -0.65 0.85 -1.14
C ILE A 59 -0.62 -0.62 -0.76
N ILE A 60 -0.03 -0.92 0.39
CA ILE A 60 -0.14 -2.23 1.04
C ILE A 60 -1.12 -2.17 2.20
N HIS A 61 -1.73 -3.30 2.49
CA HIS A 61 -2.46 -3.55 3.74
C HIS A 61 -1.56 -4.32 4.71
N VAL A 62 -1.59 -4.02 6.00
CA VAL A 62 -0.88 -4.76 7.05
C VAL A 62 -1.94 -5.43 7.92
N ASP A 63 -2.03 -6.75 7.80
CA ASP A 63 -3.14 -7.54 8.36
C ASP A 63 -3.19 -7.43 9.88
N GLY A 64 -2.06 -7.66 10.55
CA GLY A 64 -1.95 -7.60 12.01
C GLY A 64 -2.19 -6.21 12.64
N MET A 65 -2.25 -5.14 11.84
CA MET A 65 -2.65 -3.80 12.30
C MET A 65 -4.15 -3.54 12.11
N CYS A 66 -4.85 -4.33 11.30
CA CYS A 66 -6.25 -4.11 10.99
C CYS A 66 -7.16 -4.66 12.09
N ASN A 67 -8.26 -3.95 12.36
CA ASN A 67 -9.36 -4.43 13.21
C ASN A 67 -10.68 -4.55 12.44
N GLU A 68 -10.60 -4.56 11.11
CA GLU A 68 -11.75 -4.65 10.21
C GLU A 68 -12.85 -3.60 10.45
N CYS A 69 -12.51 -2.40 10.96
CA CYS A 69 -13.49 -1.34 11.22
C CYS A 69 -14.25 -0.84 9.98
N GLY A 70 -13.81 -1.19 8.77
CA GLY A 70 -14.52 -0.89 7.53
C GLY A 70 -14.37 0.54 6.99
N ASN A 71 -13.74 1.47 7.73
CA ASN A 71 -13.57 2.87 7.27
C ASN A 71 -12.97 2.96 5.86
N CYS A 72 -11.93 2.17 5.58
CA CYS A 72 -11.28 2.21 4.27
C CYS A 72 -12.20 1.74 3.13
N ALA A 73 -13.20 0.89 3.40
CA ALA A 73 -14.22 0.53 2.42
C ALA A 73 -15.29 1.62 2.29
N THR A 74 -15.83 2.10 3.41
CA THR A 74 -16.88 3.14 3.44
C THR A 74 -16.47 4.41 2.70
N PHE A 75 -15.21 4.82 2.83
CA PHE A 75 -14.70 6.04 2.18
C PHE A 75 -14.00 5.75 0.84
N CYS A 76 -14.02 4.51 0.33
CA CYS A 76 -13.38 4.21 -0.94
C CYS A 76 -14.16 4.83 -2.11
N PRO A 77 -13.54 5.69 -2.93
CA PRO A 77 -14.22 6.28 -4.09
C PRO A 77 -14.38 5.30 -5.27
N TYR A 78 -13.83 4.09 -5.16
CA TYR A 78 -13.78 3.08 -6.23
C TYR A 78 -14.58 1.82 -5.91
N ASP A 79 -15.49 1.86 -4.93
CA ASP A 79 -16.30 0.71 -4.49
C ASP A 79 -15.45 -0.54 -4.15
N SER A 80 -14.27 -0.30 -3.59
CA SER A 80 -13.34 -1.34 -3.16
C SER A 80 -13.34 -1.48 -1.64
N ARG A 81 -12.82 -2.60 -1.13
CA ARG A 81 -12.58 -2.89 0.28
C ARG A 81 -11.07 -2.99 0.51
N PRO A 82 -10.35 -1.89 0.77
CA PRO A 82 -8.89 -1.89 0.82
C PRO A 82 -8.28 -2.90 1.80
N TYR A 83 -8.94 -3.19 2.92
CA TYR A 83 -8.49 -4.22 3.88
C TYR A 83 -8.59 -5.67 3.36
N GLN A 84 -9.26 -5.89 2.23
CA GLN A 84 -9.38 -7.20 1.56
C GLN A 84 -8.72 -7.21 0.18
N ASP A 85 -8.75 -6.08 -0.52
CA ASP A 85 -8.37 -6.00 -1.92
C ASP A 85 -6.92 -5.53 -2.14
N LYS A 86 -6.30 -4.88 -1.15
CA LYS A 86 -4.90 -4.43 -1.29
C LYS A 86 -3.95 -5.58 -0.96
N PHE A 87 -2.83 -5.58 -1.67
CA PHE A 87 -1.77 -6.55 -1.44
C PHE A 87 -1.31 -6.48 0.01
N THR A 88 -1.38 -7.62 0.70
CA THR A 88 -1.35 -7.68 2.16
C THR A 88 0.01 -8.16 2.67
N LEU A 89 0.57 -7.46 3.64
CA LEU A 89 1.68 -7.93 4.45
C LEU A 89 1.12 -8.67 5.66
N PHE A 90 1.57 -9.90 5.85
CA PHE A 90 1.25 -10.75 6.99
C PHE A 90 2.44 -10.83 7.94
N TRP A 91 2.15 -10.91 9.25
CA TRP A 91 3.16 -11.07 10.30
C TRP A 91 3.39 -12.54 10.67
N SER A 92 2.37 -13.38 10.49
CA SER A 92 2.45 -14.79 10.85
C SER A 92 1.96 -15.71 9.72
N ALA A 93 2.37 -16.99 9.81
CA ALA A 93 1.83 -18.03 8.95
C ALA A 93 0.33 -18.25 9.17
N ASP A 94 -0.12 -18.15 10.43
CA ASP A 94 -1.53 -18.31 10.79
C ASP A 94 -2.40 -17.23 10.12
N ASP A 95 -1.98 -15.96 10.15
CA ASP A 95 -2.71 -14.86 9.48
C ASP A 95 -2.72 -15.07 7.96
N PHE A 96 -1.58 -15.48 7.39
CA PHE A 96 -1.46 -15.75 5.97
C PHE A 96 -2.43 -16.87 5.54
N GLU A 97 -2.49 -17.97 6.29
CA GLU A 97 -3.33 -19.15 5.99
C GLU A 97 -4.82 -18.87 6.20
N ASN A 98 -5.19 -18.10 7.22
CA ASN A 98 -6.59 -17.79 7.53
C ASN A 98 -7.16 -16.61 6.71
N SER A 99 -6.32 -15.90 5.97
CA SER A 99 -6.75 -14.85 5.05
C SER A 99 -6.90 -15.35 3.62
N ARG A 100 -7.80 -14.73 2.85
CA ARG A 100 -7.92 -14.93 1.39
C ARG A 100 -7.17 -13.89 0.57
N ASN A 101 -6.62 -12.86 1.22
CA ASN A 101 -5.99 -11.76 0.51
C ASN A 101 -4.74 -12.26 -0.24
N GLU A 102 -4.49 -11.65 -1.40
CA GLU A 102 -3.17 -11.72 -2.03
C GLU A 102 -2.18 -10.93 -1.19
N GLY A 103 -0.97 -11.45 -1.04
CA GLY A 103 -0.03 -10.86 -0.09
C GLY A 103 1.26 -11.63 0.07
N PHE A 104 2.01 -11.25 1.09
CA PHE A 104 3.33 -11.78 1.36
C PHE A 104 3.63 -11.87 2.85
N LEU A 105 4.45 -12.85 3.19
CA LEU A 105 4.93 -13.14 4.55
C LEU A 105 6.45 -13.32 4.49
N ARG A 106 7.16 -12.67 5.41
CA ARG A 106 8.61 -12.89 5.59
C ARG A 106 8.82 -14.22 6.31
N LEU A 107 9.65 -15.10 5.76
CA LEU A 107 10.01 -16.37 6.39
C LEU A 107 11.31 -16.23 7.19
N GLU A 108 11.47 -17.09 8.20
CA GLU A 108 12.64 -17.11 9.09
C GLU A 108 13.95 -17.40 8.33
N ASP A 109 13.87 -18.20 7.26
CA ASP A 109 15.01 -18.54 6.40
C ASP A 109 15.41 -17.41 5.44
N GLY A 110 14.75 -16.26 5.53
CA GLY A 110 15.03 -15.09 4.71
C GLY A 110 14.38 -15.11 3.33
N ARG A 111 13.54 -16.11 3.00
CA ARG A 111 12.68 -16.07 1.82
C ARG A 111 11.39 -15.31 2.10
N THR A 112 10.60 -15.09 1.06
CA THR A 112 9.28 -14.46 1.15
C THR A 112 8.26 -15.39 0.53
N ARG A 113 7.28 -15.80 1.34
CA ARG A 113 6.10 -16.51 0.86
C ARG A 113 5.15 -15.50 0.23
N VAL A 114 4.72 -15.74 -1.00
CA VAL A 114 3.84 -14.84 -1.75
C VAL A 114 2.61 -15.60 -2.23
N ARG A 115 1.42 -15.03 -2.00
CA ARG A 115 0.16 -15.43 -2.63
C ARG A 115 -0.21 -14.43 -3.72
N LEU A 116 -0.34 -14.90 -4.96
CA LEU A 116 -0.73 -14.08 -6.11
C LEU A 116 -1.42 -14.95 -7.16
N GLY A 117 -2.54 -14.49 -7.72
CA GLY A 117 -3.27 -15.19 -8.79
C GLY A 117 -3.77 -16.59 -8.38
N GLY A 118 -4.07 -16.78 -7.09
CA GLY A 118 -4.45 -18.09 -6.54
C GLY A 118 -3.30 -19.08 -6.34
N GLN A 119 -2.06 -18.68 -6.60
CA GLN A 119 -0.86 -19.50 -6.39
C GLN A 119 -0.11 -19.03 -5.15
N VAL A 120 0.56 -19.97 -4.46
CA VAL A 120 1.45 -19.70 -3.33
C VAL A 120 2.83 -20.27 -3.64
N ALA A 121 3.86 -19.45 -3.50
CA ALA A 121 5.25 -19.87 -3.69
C ALA A 121 6.21 -19.03 -2.83
N ASP A 122 7.38 -19.59 -2.54
CA ASP A 122 8.42 -18.95 -1.74
C ASP A 122 9.54 -18.44 -2.68
N TYR A 123 9.90 -17.16 -2.54
CA TYR A 123 10.86 -16.47 -3.40
C TYR A 123 12.02 -15.89 -2.60
N ASP A 124 13.22 -15.90 -3.16
CA ASP A 124 14.31 -15.02 -2.72
C ASP A 124 14.16 -13.66 -3.43
N VAL A 125 13.46 -12.72 -2.80
CA VAL A 125 13.18 -11.41 -3.42
C VAL A 125 14.42 -10.52 -3.58
N SER A 126 15.54 -10.87 -2.93
CA SER A 126 16.81 -10.19 -3.12
C SER A 126 17.43 -10.50 -4.49
N ASP A 127 17.09 -11.65 -5.08
CA ASP A 127 17.46 -12.02 -6.44
C ASP A 127 16.46 -11.43 -7.45
N ALA A 128 16.96 -10.61 -8.37
CA ALA A 128 16.15 -10.05 -9.46
C ALA A 128 15.65 -11.12 -10.45
N ALA A 129 16.28 -12.30 -10.49
CA ALA A 129 15.92 -13.42 -11.35
C ALA A 129 15.07 -14.49 -10.64
N CYS A 130 14.53 -14.22 -9.44
CA CYS A 130 13.75 -15.20 -8.66
C CYS A 130 12.43 -15.67 -9.30
N GLY A 131 12.04 -15.12 -10.45
CA GLY A 131 10.83 -15.50 -11.18
C GLY A 131 9.55 -14.82 -10.70
N LEU A 132 9.61 -14.01 -9.64
CA LEU A 132 8.48 -13.17 -9.21
C LEU A 132 8.30 -11.98 -10.16
N TYR A 133 7.05 -11.58 -10.40
CA TYR A 133 6.71 -10.37 -11.16
C TYR A 133 7.47 -9.13 -10.61
N ASP A 134 8.37 -8.55 -11.41
CA ASP A 134 9.35 -7.56 -10.93
C ASP A 134 8.75 -6.36 -10.19
N PRO A 135 7.63 -5.74 -10.63
CA PRO A 135 6.99 -4.68 -9.87
C PRO A 135 6.59 -5.10 -8.45
N LEU A 136 6.12 -6.33 -8.27
CA LEU A 136 5.76 -6.87 -6.95
C LEU A 136 7.00 -7.16 -6.10
N ARG A 137 8.04 -7.76 -6.71
CA ARG A 137 9.33 -7.97 -6.05
C ARG A 137 9.90 -6.65 -5.52
N ARG A 138 9.91 -5.60 -6.35
CA ARG A 138 10.39 -4.25 -5.97
C ARG A 138 9.56 -3.61 -4.87
N LEU A 139 8.24 -3.83 -4.86
CA LEU A 139 7.38 -3.40 -3.75
C LEU A 139 7.80 -4.09 -2.44
N ILE A 140 8.01 -5.40 -2.45
CA ILE A 140 8.43 -6.16 -1.27
C ILE A 140 9.82 -5.71 -0.80
N CYS A 141 10.80 -5.54 -1.71
CA CYS A 141 12.12 -5.00 -1.37
C CYS A 141 12.01 -3.61 -0.75
N ALA A 142 11.19 -2.71 -1.33
CA ALA A 142 11.00 -1.37 -0.79
C ALA A 142 10.44 -1.41 0.64
N VAL A 143 9.52 -2.34 0.94
CA VAL A 143 9.00 -2.56 2.30
C VAL A 143 10.10 -3.02 3.25
N TYR A 144 10.90 -4.02 2.86
CA TYR A 144 11.97 -4.53 3.71
C TYR A 144 13.07 -3.50 3.99
N GLU A 145 13.43 -2.69 2.99
CA GLU A 145 14.52 -1.73 3.10
C GLU A 145 14.11 -0.44 3.81
N ASN A 146 12.91 0.07 3.54
CA ASN A 146 12.50 1.42 3.94
C ASN A 146 11.32 1.46 4.93
N TYR A 147 10.64 0.32 5.12
CA TYR A 147 9.45 0.20 5.96
C TYR A 147 9.52 -1.01 6.90
N ALA A 148 10.72 -1.40 7.34
CA ALA A 148 10.94 -2.57 8.20
C ALA A 148 10.13 -2.53 9.51
N TYR A 149 9.74 -1.34 9.99
CA TYR A 149 8.85 -1.17 11.15
C TYR A 149 7.45 -1.77 10.95
N LEU A 150 7.07 -2.15 9.72
CA LEU A 150 5.82 -2.82 9.42
C LEU A 150 5.88 -4.34 9.57
N LEU A 151 7.06 -4.94 9.81
CA LEU A 151 7.24 -6.40 9.74
C LEU A 151 6.80 -7.18 10.98
N GLY A 152 6.34 -6.51 12.04
CA GLY A 152 5.94 -7.14 13.30
C GLY A 152 7.10 -7.42 14.24
#